data_AF-A0AA38Y0K2-F1
#
_entry.id   AF-A0AA38Y0K2-F1
#
_cell.length_a   1.000
_cell.length_b   1.000
_cell.length_c   1.000
_cell.angle_alpha   90.00
_cell.angle_beta   90.00
_cell.angle_gamma   90.00
#
_symmetry.space_group_name_H-M   'P 1'
#
loop_
_entity.id
_entity.type
_entity.pdbx_description
1 polymer ?
#
loop_
_entity_poly.entity_id
_entity_poly.type
_entity_poly.pdbx_seq_one_letter_code
_entity_poly.pdbx_strand_id
1 'polypeptide(L)'
;MSPLQTLLASHRAGANVGLYSVCCSNEQVLRAAMHVALAHDTVLLIEATSNQVDQFGGYTGMTPQQYRDYVGTLADEEGFPRERLILGGDHLGPNAWQKRPAAEAMTHARVLIEAYVAAGFHKIHLDCSMSCADDPVPLPDAIVAARSAELAEIAERTAAEHGLPPPVYVIGTEVPIPGGEASLAGGLQVTTPAAAAQTLAIHQQAFDTPQLRDAWQRVLAMVVQPGVDFDHSSVHEYDAAAASELADFLEQQPRIVFEAHSTDYQRESGLHALVRDHFAILKVGPAATFAYREALFALAAIEAELLPAAQCSRLPQVLDEVMVAQPKSWQSYYQGDEATLRLLRSYSFSDRCRYYWGEPALAQAVQTLFANLEQHAPPLVLLSQYLPEQYRAVREGALANTPTALVQHRIGLCLGEYARACSANQAGSRKHNARSAAAVLANG
;
A
#
# COMPACT_ATOMS: atom_id res chain seq x y z
N MET A 1 21.95 5.66 10.35
CA MET A 1 20.53 5.94 10.04
C MET A 1 20.19 5.21 8.76
N SER A 2 19.04 4.55 8.72
CA SER A 2 18.53 3.87 7.51
C SER A 2 18.10 4.89 6.44
N PRO A 3 18.00 4.51 5.15
CA PRO A 3 17.52 5.39 4.10
C PRO A 3 16.15 6.01 4.41
N LEU A 4 15.25 5.23 5.02
CA LEU A 4 13.94 5.70 5.47
C LEU A 4 14.05 6.81 6.53
N GLN A 5 14.89 6.64 7.55
CA GLN A 5 15.14 7.68 8.56
C GLN A 5 15.71 8.96 7.93
N THR A 6 16.64 8.82 6.98
CA THR A 6 17.24 9.98 6.29
C THR A 6 16.21 10.75 5.48
N LEU A 7 15.35 10.05 4.73
CA LEU A 7 14.29 10.66 3.93
C LEU A 7 13.30 11.43 4.81
N LEU A 8 12.82 10.80 5.88
CA LEU A 8 11.85 11.43 6.79
C LEU A 8 12.48 12.58 7.58
N ALA A 9 13.75 12.46 7.98
CA ALA A 9 14.47 13.59 8.58
C ALA A 9 14.61 14.76 7.60
N SER A 10 14.86 14.50 6.31
CA SER A 10 14.89 15.55 5.29
C SER A 10 13.52 16.22 5.11
N HIS A 11 12.44 15.44 5.15
CA HIS A 11 11.08 15.99 5.16
C HIS A 11 10.87 16.92 6.35
N ARG A 12 11.19 16.47 7.57
CA ARG A 12 11.03 17.27 8.79
C ARG A 12 11.96 18.49 8.84
N ALA A 13 13.04 18.50 8.04
CA ALA A 13 13.89 19.66 7.83
C ALA A 13 13.34 20.66 6.78
N GLY A 14 12.13 20.44 6.26
CA GLY A 14 11.41 21.36 5.36
C GLY A 14 11.55 21.04 3.87
N ALA A 15 12.18 19.92 3.51
CA ALA A 15 12.16 19.46 2.12
C ALA A 15 10.80 18.84 1.79
N ASN A 16 10.24 19.16 0.62
CA ASN A 16 9.02 18.52 0.14
C ASN A 16 9.32 17.14 -0.45
N VAL A 17 9.73 16.19 0.41
CA VAL A 17 10.07 14.82 0.03
C VAL A 17 9.19 13.83 0.78
N GLY A 18 8.77 12.76 0.11
CA GLY A 18 7.97 11.69 0.70
C GLY A 18 8.47 10.34 0.23
N LEU A 19 7.78 9.28 0.63
CA LEU A 19 8.01 7.92 0.20
C LEU A 19 6.67 7.29 -0.15
N TYR A 20 6.58 6.70 -1.34
CA TYR A 20 5.44 5.87 -1.68
C TYR A 20 5.73 4.42 -1.28
N SER A 21 4.71 3.74 -0.79
CA SER A 21 4.76 2.37 -0.28
C SER A 21 3.88 1.48 -1.16
N VAL A 22 4.50 0.51 -1.82
CA VAL A 22 3.80 -0.42 -2.73
C VAL A 22 3.36 -1.65 -1.94
N CYS A 23 2.06 -1.74 -1.65
CA CYS A 23 1.46 -2.82 -0.85
C CYS A 23 0.93 -3.94 -1.74
N CYS A 24 1.82 -4.73 -2.34
CA CYS A 24 1.45 -5.70 -3.38
C CYS A 24 2.30 -6.97 -3.37
N SER A 25 1.76 -8.07 -3.90
CA SER A 25 2.49 -9.32 -4.17
C SER A 25 2.47 -9.73 -5.64
N ASN A 26 1.86 -8.92 -6.53
CA ASN A 26 1.78 -9.22 -7.95
C ASN A 26 3.11 -8.93 -8.64
N GLU A 27 3.66 -9.92 -9.33
CA GLU A 27 4.97 -9.84 -9.98
C GLU A 27 5.14 -8.63 -10.92
N GLN A 28 4.15 -8.38 -11.79
CA GLN A 28 4.23 -7.31 -12.77
C GLN A 28 4.18 -5.93 -12.11
N VAL A 29 3.45 -5.81 -10.99
CA VAL A 29 3.44 -4.58 -10.18
C VAL A 29 4.78 -4.35 -9.51
N LEU A 30 5.39 -5.39 -8.94
CA LEU A 30 6.70 -5.27 -8.28
C LEU A 30 7.80 -4.90 -9.26
N ARG A 31 7.85 -5.55 -10.45
CA ARG A 31 8.80 -5.20 -11.51
C ARG A 31 8.61 -3.76 -12.00
N ALA A 32 7.36 -3.35 -12.26
CA ALA A 32 7.07 -1.97 -12.64
C ALA A 32 7.49 -0.97 -11.54
N ALA A 33 7.28 -1.29 -10.26
CA ALA A 33 7.70 -0.46 -9.14
C ALA A 33 9.22 -0.27 -9.09
N MET A 34 10.00 -1.31 -9.42
CA MET A 34 11.46 -1.24 -9.55
C MET A 34 11.87 -0.32 -10.69
N HIS A 35 11.22 -0.43 -11.86
CA HIS A 35 11.48 0.47 -12.99
C HIS A 35 11.18 1.93 -12.65
N VAL A 36 10.06 2.20 -11.97
CA VAL A 36 9.72 3.56 -11.52
C VAL A 36 10.77 4.08 -10.54
N ALA A 37 11.17 3.28 -9.54
CA ALA A 37 12.18 3.68 -8.57
C ALA A 37 13.55 3.95 -9.23
N LEU A 38 13.94 3.18 -10.25
CA LEU A 38 15.14 3.44 -11.05
C LEU A 38 15.02 4.76 -11.82
N ALA A 39 13.91 4.97 -12.54
CA ALA A 39 13.69 6.16 -13.35
C ALA A 39 13.67 7.46 -12.54
N HIS A 40 13.24 7.40 -11.29
CA HIS A 40 13.16 8.54 -10.38
C HIS A 40 14.33 8.63 -9.37
N ASP A 41 15.30 7.71 -9.45
CA ASP A 41 16.42 7.60 -8.52
C ASP A 41 16.02 7.57 -7.02
N THR A 42 14.96 6.82 -6.69
CA THR A 42 14.44 6.70 -5.32
C THR A 42 14.77 5.35 -4.69
N VAL A 43 14.71 5.27 -3.36
CA VAL A 43 14.50 3.97 -2.70
C VAL A 43 13.12 3.40 -3.08
N LEU A 44 12.96 2.09 -2.96
CA LEU A 44 11.69 1.41 -3.17
C LEU A 44 11.24 0.76 -1.87
N LEU A 45 10.09 1.18 -1.35
CA LEU A 45 9.41 0.53 -0.24
C LEU A 45 8.33 -0.40 -0.77
N ILE A 46 8.48 -1.69 -0.49
CA ILE A 46 7.48 -2.73 -0.75
C ILE A 46 6.99 -3.25 0.60
N GLU A 47 5.67 -3.30 0.77
CA GLU A 47 5.05 -3.79 2.00
C GLU A 47 4.14 -4.99 1.76
N ALA A 48 4.13 -5.91 2.73
CA ALA A 48 3.21 -7.03 2.79
C ALA A 48 2.34 -6.94 4.05
N THR A 49 1.05 -7.20 3.89
CA THR A 49 0.10 -7.29 5.02
C THR A 49 0.18 -8.65 5.70
N SER A 50 -0.25 -8.72 6.96
CA SER A 50 -0.43 -9.98 7.69
C SER A 50 -1.35 -11.00 7.00
N ASN A 51 -2.31 -10.54 6.17
CA ASN A 51 -3.15 -11.44 5.39
C ASN A 51 -2.46 -11.96 4.13
N GLN A 52 -1.55 -11.19 3.52
CA GLN A 52 -0.78 -11.58 2.34
C GLN A 52 0.26 -12.64 2.70
N VAL A 53 1.06 -12.35 3.71
CA VAL A 53 2.27 -13.05 4.07
C VAL A 53 2.29 -13.20 5.59
N ASP A 54 2.28 -14.43 6.07
CA ASP A 54 2.39 -14.76 7.49
C ASP A 54 3.19 -16.07 7.67
N GLN A 55 3.40 -16.51 8.91
CA GLN A 55 4.12 -17.74 9.22
C GLN A 55 3.49 -19.02 8.62
N PHE A 56 2.25 -18.95 8.13
CA PHE A 56 1.51 -20.04 7.50
C PHE A 56 1.35 -19.86 5.98
N GLY A 57 1.87 -18.77 5.42
CA GLY A 57 1.81 -18.44 4.00
C GLY A 57 0.80 -17.36 3.61
N GLY A 58 -0.08 -16.94 4.51
CA GLY A 58 -1.20 -16.04 4.19
C GLY A 58 -2.02 -16.54 2.99
N TYR A 59 -2.61 -15.63 2.22
CA TYR A 59 -3.27 -16.01 0.95
C TYR A 59 -2.29 -16.17 -0.22
N THR A 60 -1.05 -15.70 -0.10
CA THR A 60 -0.05 -15.81 -1.18
C THR A 60 0.68 -17.15 -1.19
N GLY A 61 0.59 -17.92 -0.10
CA GLY A 61 1.39 -19.12 0.12
C GLY A 61 2.84 -18.85 0.52
N MET A 62 3.20 -17.59 0.84
CA MET A 62 4.56 -17.18 1.18
C MET A 62 4.71 -16.80 2.65
N THR A 63 5.75 -17.31 3.29
CA THR A 63 6.25 -16.78 4.57
C THR A 63 7.03 -15.47 4.36
N PRO A 64 7.30 -14.67 5.40
CA PRO A 64 8.09 -13.44 5.25
C PRO A 64 9.46 -13.67 4.61
N GLN A 65 10.13 -14.78 4.94
CA GLN A 65 11.39 -15.16 4.30
C GLN A 65 11.21 -15.43 2.81
N GLN A 66 10.19 -16.22 2.44
CA GLN A 66 9.92 -16.53 1.03
C GLN A 66 9.55 -15.27 0.24
N TYR A 67 8.77 -14.35 0.83
CA TYR A 67 8.43 -13.09 0.20
C TYR A 67 9.66 -12.21 -0.02
N ARG A 68 10.56 -12.10 0.97
CA ARG A 68 11.85 -11.40 0.78
C ARG A 68 12.66 -12.01 -0.35
N ASP A 69 12.81 -13.34 -0.37
CA ASP A 69 13.62 -14.03 -1.37
C ASP A 69 13.02 -13.88 -2.77
N TYR A 70 11.68 -13.91 -2.86
CA TYR A 70 10.92 -13.61 -4.07
C TYR A 70 11.18 -12.19 -4.58
N VAL A 71 10.95 -11.16 -3.75
CA VAL A 71 11.19 -9.76 -4.13
C VAL A 71 12.67 -9.52 -4.47
N GLY A 72 13.59 -10.14 -3.73
CA GLY A 72 15.03 -10.05 -3.99
C GLY A 72 15.44 -10.67 -5.32
N THR A 73 14.80 -11.78 -5.72
CA THR A 73 15.02 -12.40 -7.05
C THR A 73 14.55 -11.47 -8.16
N LEU A 74 13.36 -10.87 -8.01
CA LEU A 74 12.86 -9.88 -8.96
C LEU A 74 13.81 -8.67 -9.05
N ALA A 75 14.34 -8.20 -7.92
CA ALA A 75 15.30 -7.10 -7.90
C ALA A 75 16.57 -7.44 -8.68
N ASP A 76 17.13 -8.64 -8.52
CA ASP A 76 18.32 -9.07 -9.26
C ASP A 76 18.05 -9.17 -10.77
N GLU A 77 16.89 -9.71 -11.15
CA GLU A 77 16.48 -9.84 -12.56
C GLU A 77 16.26 -8.48 -13.24
N GLU A 78 15.70 -7.50 -12.53
CA GLU A 78 15.47 -6.14 -13.02
C GLU A 78 16.71 -5.24 -12.87
N GLY A 79 17.80 -5.75 -12.30
CA GLY A 79 19.01 -4.97 -12.02
C GLY A 79 18.79 -3.85 -10.98
N PHE A 80 17.80 -4.02 -10.09
CA PHE A 80 17.51 -3.08 -9.02
C PHE A 80 18.49 -3.27 -7.83
N PRO A 81 19.18 -2.21 -7.37
CA PRO A 81 20.13 -2.33 -6.25
C PRO A 81 19.43 -2.75 -4.94
N ARG A 82 19.79 -3.91 -4.39
CA ARG A 82 19.17 -4.45 -3.17
C ARG A 82 19.27 -3.50 -1.96
N GLU A 83 20.29 -2.67 -1.90
CA GLU A 83 20.46 -1.65 -0.86
C GLU A 83 19.44 -0.51 -0.92
N ARG A 84 18.77 -0.32 -2.06
CA ARG A 84 17.68 0.64 -2.25
C ARG A 84 16.30 0.01 -2.00
N LEU A 85 16.23 -1.30 -1.81
CA LEU A 85 14.99 -2.03 -1.53
C LEU A 85 14.75 -2.06 -0.02
N ILE A 86 13.59 -1.57 0.41
CA ILE A 86 13.13 -1.60 1.78
C ILE A 86 11.89 -2.49 1.82
N LEU A 87 11.90 -3.48 2.71
CA LEU A 87 10.73 -4.31 3.00
C LEU A 87 10.04 -3.83 4.27
N GLY A 88 8.72 -3.67 4.21
CA GLY A 88 7.90 -3.31 5.36
C GLY A 88 6.73 -4.27 5.60
N GLY A 89 6.32 -4.35 6.86
CA GLY A 89 5.15 -5.12 7.28
C GLY A 89 3.99 -4.17 7.59
N ASP A 90 2.84 -4.44 6.98
CA ASP A 90 1.65 -3.62 7.10
C ASP A 90 0.57 -4.25 7.99
N HIS A 91 -0.01 -3.46 8.89
CA HIS A 91 -0.99 -3.86 9.89
C HIS A 91 -0.59 -5.16 10.60
N LEU A 92 0.64 -5.22 11.13
CA LEU A 92 1.12 -6.37 11.87
C LEU A 92 0.55 -6.35 13.28
N GLY A 93 -0.13 -7.44 13.62
CA GLY A 93 -0.90 -7.57 14.85
C GLY A 93 -1.89 -8.75 14.75
N PRO A 94 -2.95 -8.75 15.57
CA PRO A 94 -3.91 -9.86 15.64
C PRO A 94 -4.93 -9.91 14.49
N ASN A 95 -4.85 -9.02 13.50
CA ASN A 95 -5.86 -8.82 12.46
C ASN A 95 -6.32 -10.11 11.75
N ALA A 96 -5.38 -10.92 11.27
CA ALA A 96 -5.68 -12.19 10.58
C ALA A 96 -6.39 -13.23 11.47
N TRP A 97 -6.31 -13.06 12.80
CA TRP A 97 -6.84 -13.99 13.80
C TRP A 97 -7.89 -13.36 14.73
N GLN A 98 -8.47 -12.22 14.38
CA GLN A 98 -9.45 -11.50 15.22
C GLN A 98 -10.68 -12.33 15.65
N LYS A 99 -11.01 -13.39 14.89
CA LYS A 99 -12.12 -14.30 15.24
C LYS A 99 -11.77 -15.28 16.37
N ARG A 100 -10.53 -15.28 16.84
CA ARG A 100 -10.04 -16.10 17.96
C ARG A 100 -10.00 -15.25 19.24
N PRO A 101 -9.92 -15.88 20.43
CA PRO A 101 -9.67 -15.15 21.67
C PRO A 101 -8.34 -14.37 21.62
N ALA A 102 -8.29 -13.23 22.30
CA ALA A 102 -7.16 -12.29 22.28
C ALA A 102 -5.83 -12.95 22.61
N ALA A 103 -5.79 -13.84 23.60
CA ALA A 103 -4.58 -14.55 23.99
C ALA A 103 -4.00 -15.41 22.84
N GLU A 104 -4.89 -16.08 22.08
CA GLU A 104 -4.50 -16.91 20.95
C GLU A 104 -4.12 -16.04 19.74
N ALA A 105 -4.89 -15.01 19.44
CA ALA A 105 -4.59 -14.07 18.35
C ALA A 105 -3.25 -13.36 18.56
N MET A 106 -2.97 -12.90 19.79
CA MET A 106 -1.68 -12.31 20.13
C MET A 106 -0.55 -13.33 20.06
N THR A 107 -0.77 -14.61 20.38
CA THR A 107 0.26 -15.65 20.21
C THR A 107 0.70 -15.75 18.75
N HIS A 108 -0.25 -15.70 17.81
CA HIS A 108 0.09 -15.66 16.39
C HIS A 108 0.75 -14.34 15.97
N ALA A 109 0.30 -13.20 16.52
CA ALA A 109 0.91 -11.90 16.24
C ALA A 109 2.38 -11.80 16.69
N ARG A 110 2.73 -12.43 17.82
CA ARG A 110 4.13 -12.54 18.28
C ARG A 110 5.00 -13.27 17.25
N VAL A 111 4.56 -14.45 16.82
CA VAL A 111 5.27 -15.27 15.82
C VAL A 111 5.35 -14.53 14.47
N LEU A 112 4.30 -13.81 14.09
CA LEU A 112 4.28 -12.97 12.90
C LEU A 112 5.39 -11.92 12.94
N ILE A 113 5.50 -11.16 14.03
CA ILE A 113 6.54 -10.14 14.20
C ILE A 113 7.94 -10.76 14.17
N GLU A 114 8.16 -11.88 14.88
CA GLU A 114 9.43 -12.61 14.83
C GLU A 114 9.78 -13.00 13.39
N ALA A 115 8.84 -13.56 12.63
CA ALA A 115 9.07 -13.99 11.27
C ALA A 115 9.40 -12.82 10.31
N TYR A 116 8.69 -11.68 10.43
CA TYR A 116 8.97 -10.49 9.63
C TYR A 116 10.35 -9.91 9.94
N VAL A 117 10.67 -9.72 11.22
CA VAL A 117 11.94 -9.13 11.62
C VAL A 117 13.12 -10.06 11.32
N ALA A 118 13.01 -11.36 11.61
CA ALA A 118 14.05 -12.34 11.28
C ALA A 118 14.30 -12.45 9.77
N ALA A 119 13.28 -12.21 8.94
CA ALA A 119 13.45 -12.12 7.49
C ALA A 119 14.20 -10.84 7.06
N GLY A 120 14.27 -9.80 7.88
CA GLY A 120 14.94 -8.53 7.56
C GLY A 120 13.98 -7.42 7.10
N PHE A 121 12.69 -7.52 7.42
CA PHE A 121 11.77 -6.40 7.25
C PHE A 121 12.15 -5.30 8.21
N HIS A 122 12.39 -4.10 7.67
CA HIS A 122 12.95 -2.98 8.42
C HIS A 122 11.89 -2.00 8.92
N LYS A 123 10.82 -1.80 8.15
CA LYS A 123 9.66 -0.97 8.53
C LYS A 123 8.56 -1.85 9.10
N ILE A 124 8.10 -1.59 10.32
CA ILE A 124 7.10 -2.41 11.00
C ILE A 124 5.93 -1.54 11.44
N HIS A 125 4.77 -1.71 10.79
CA HIS A 125 3.51 -1.11 11.23
C HIS A 125 2.87 -1.99 12.31
N LEU A 126 2.86 -1.51 13.55
CA LEU A 126 2.25 -2.17 14.69
C LEU A 126 0.80 -1.71 14.85
N ASP A 127 -0.14 -2.58 14.47
CA ASP A 127 -1.57 -2.31 14.58
C ASP A 127 -2.28 -3.41 15.38
N CYS A 128 -2.60 -3.08 16.63
CA CYS A 128 -3.36 -3.94 17.55
C CYS A 128 -4.74 -3.36 17.87
N SER A 129 -5.30 -2.50 17.00
CA SER A 129 -6.56 -1.79 17.23
C SER A 129 -7.82 -2.67 17.13
N MET A 130 -7.72 -3.79 16.43
CA MET A 130 -8.83 -4.70 16.17
C MET A 130 -9.21 -5.50 17.42
N SER A 131 -10.50 -5.49 17.78
CA SER A 131 -11.04 -6.33 18.85
C SER A 131 -11.01 -7.80 18.45
N CYS A 132 -10.44 -8.65 19.30
CA CYS A 132 -10.55 -10.11 19.19
C CYS A 132 -11.91 -10.60 19.72
N ALA A 133 -12.19 -11.92 19.62
CA ALA A 133 -13.51 -12.47 19.90
C ALA A 133 -14.05 -12.24 21.32
N ASP A 134 -13.16 -12.09 22.30
CA ASP A 134 -13.44 -11.87 23.73
C ASP A 134 -13.09 -10.45 24.20
N ASP A 135 -12.69 -9.57 23.29
CA ASP A 135 -12.39 -8.17 23.58
C ASP A 135 -13.67 -7.31 23.63
N PRO A 136 -13.64 -6.16 24.35
CA PRO A 136 -14.63 -5.10 24.16
C PRO A 136 -14.57 -4.52 22.74
N VAL A 137 -15.71 -4.01 22.26
CA VAL A 137 -15.84 -3.37 20.94
C VAL A 137 -16.38 -1.94 21.12
N PRO A 138 -15.64 -0.88 20.72
CA PRO A 138 -14.26 -0.91 20.24
C PRO A 138 -13.25 -1.25 21.36
N LEU A 139 -12.03 -1.63 20.97
CA LEU A 139 -10.93 -1.91 21.90
C LEU A 139 -10.39 -0.61 22.52
N PRO A 140 -10.20 -0.53 23.84
CA PRO A 140 -9.62 0.65 24.49
C PRO A 140 -8.18 0.95 24.03
N ASP A 141 -7.87 2.23 23.77
CA ASP A 141 -6.54 2.69 23.33
C ASP A 141 -5.37 2.19 24.19
N ALA A 142 -5.57 2.09 25.50
CA ALA A 142 -4.55 1.59 26.42
C ALA A 142 -4.20 0.12 26.15
N ILE A 143 -5.17 -0.71 25.76
CA ILE A 143 -4.94 -2.10 25.36
C ILE A 143 -4.24 -2.15 24.01
N VAL A 144 -4.65 -1.30 23.06
CA VAL A 144 -4.01 -1.19 21.73
C VAL A 144 -2.52 -0.86 21.87
N ALA A 145 -2.20 0.16 22.66
CA ALA A 145 -0.83 0.58 22.90
C ALA A 145 0.00 -0.47 23.65
N ALA A 146 -0.58 -1.13 24.66
CA ALA A 146 0.10 -2.18 25.40
C ALA A 146 0.44 -3.39 24.52
N ARG A 147 -0.49 -3.82 23.67
CA ARG A 147 -0.25 -4.90 22.68
C ARG A 147 0.81 -4.48 21.66
N SER A 148 0.77 -3.24 21.19
CA SER A 148 1.77 -2.72 20.25
C SER A 148 3.17 -2.66 20.86
N ALA A 149 3.29 -2.20 22.11
CA ALA A 149 4.55 -2.19 22.84
C ALA A 149 5.10 -3.61 23.03
N GLU A 150 4.25 -4.57 23.40
CA GLU A 150 4.64 -5.98 23.48
C GLU A 150 5.23 -6.50 22.16
N LEU A 151 4.57 -6.22 21.04
CA LEU A 151 5.07 -6.60 19.72
C LEU A 151 6.38 -5.88 19.36
N ALA A 152 6.56 -4.62 19.78
CA ALA A 152 7.81 -3.89 19.60
C ALA A 152 8.98 -4.55 20.37
N GLU A 153 8.77 -5.03 21.60
CA GLU A 153 9.82 -5.72 22.37
C GLU A 153 10.30 -6.99 21.68
N ILE A 154 9.37 -7.71 21.04
CA ILE A 154 9.65 -8.90 20.26
C ILE A 154 10.45 -8.55 19.01
N ALA A 155 10.06 -7.49 18.32
CA ALA A 155 10.79 -6.99 17.15
C ALA A 155 12.23 -6.61 17.52
N GLU A 156 12.42 -5.83 18.59
CA GLU A 156 13.75 -5.42 19.08
C GLU A 156 14.64 -6.61 19.45
N ARG A 157 14.10 -7.56 20.22
CA ARG A 157 14.82 -8.77 20.61
C ARG A 157 15.22 -9.59 19.38
N THR A 158 14.28 -9.81 18.45
CA THR A 158 14.50 -10.62 17.25
C THR A 158 15.59 -10.01 16.38
N ALA A 159 15.57 -8.69 16.17
CA ALA A 159 16.60 -8.00 15.39
C ALA A 159 17.99 -8.18 16.02
N ALA A 160 18.09 -8.02 17.35
CA ALA A 160 19.35 -8.22 18.08
C ALA A 160 19.87 -9.66 17.98
N GLU A 161 18.99 -10.66 18.15
CA GLU A 161 19.34 -12.09 18.04
C GLU A 161 19.85 -12.48 16.65
N HIS A 162 19.35 -11.83 15.60
CA HIS A 162 19.74 -12.08 14.21
C HIS A 162 20.88 -11.16 13.71
N GLY A 163 21.38 -10.25 14.56
CA GLY A 163 22.41 -9.28 14.16
C GLY A 163 21.94 -8.29 13.09
N LEU A 164 20.63 -8.02 13.03
CA LEU A 164 20.00 -7.09 12.09
C LEU A 164 19.94 -5.68 12.69
N PRO A 165 19.86 -4.63 11.85
CA PRO A 165 19.61 -3.29 12.34
C PRO A 165 18.26 -3.23 13.09
N PRO A 166 18.14 -2.42 14.16
CA PRO A 166 16.88 -2.23 14.85
C PRO A 166 15.80 -1.70 13.88
N PRO A 167 14.56 -2.24 13.94
CA PRO A 167 13.49 -1.80 13.07
C PRO A 167 13.09 -0.34 13.31
N VAL A 168 12.33 0.20 12.36
CA VAL A 168 11.60 1.45 12.51
C VAL A 168 10.11 1.16 12.52
N TYR A 169 9.36 1.96 13.29
CA TYR A 169 7.98 1.66 13.63
C TYR A 169 7.02 2.69 13.07
N VAL A 170 5.85 2.18 12.71
CA VAL A 170 4.63 2.96 12.49
C VAL A 170 3.60 2.50 13.51
N ILE A 171 2.87 3.44 14.11
CA ILE A 171 1.80 3.16 15.08
C ILE A 171 0.48 3.77 14.62
N GLY A 172 -0.59 3.44 15.32
CA GLY A 172 -1.92 3.95 15.02
C GLY A 172 -2.63 3.09 14.00
N THR A 173 -3.80 3.54 13.61
CA THR A 173 -4.64 2.89 12.62
C THR A 173 -5.56 3.97 12.08
N GLU A 174 -6.07 3.75 10.89
CA GLU A 174 -7.09 4.55 10.29
C GLU A 174 -8.47 4.00 10.66
N VAL A 175 -9.28 4.84 11.29
CA VAL A 175 -10.63 4.50 11.74
C VAL A 175 -11.64 5.39 11.02
N PRO A 176 -12.64 4.84 10.31
CA PRO A 176 -12.86 3.39 10.06
C PRO A 176 -11.81 2.80 9.09
N ILE A 177 -11.71 1.46 9.08
CA ILE A 177 -10.82 0.71 8.17
C ILE A 177 -11.13 1.13 6.71
N PRO A 178 -10.12 1.43 5.87
CA PRO A 178 -10.31 2.00 4.55
C PRO A 178 -10.74 0.97 3.51
N GLY A 179 -11.23 1.46 2.38
CA GLY A 179 -11.45 0.64 1.18
C GLY A 179 -12.63 -0.32 1.27
N GLY A 180 -13.65 0.00 2.08
CA GLY A 180 -14.90 -0.76 2.18
C GLY A 180 -16.13 0.15 2.22
N GLU A 181 -17.25 -0.25 1.61
CA GLU A 181 -18.53 0.49 1.57
C GLU A 181 -18.98 1.05 2.94
N ALA A 182 -18.64 0.35 4.03
CA ALA A 182 -18.98 0.76 5.38
C ALA A 182 -18.28 2.06 5.84
N SER A 183 -17.13 2.45 5.26
CA SER A 183 -16.38 3.65 5.65
C SER A 183 -17.04 4.94 5.13
N LEU A 184 -17.64 4.92 3.94
CA LEU A 184 -18.22 6.12 3.32
C LEU A 184 -19.67 6.39 3.71
N ALA A 185 -20.44 5.37 4.13
CA ALA A 185 -21.84 5.54 4.54
C ALA A 185 -22.03 6.42 5.79
N GLY A 186 -20.99 6.54 6.64
CA GLY A 186 -20.96 7.40 7.83
C GLY A 186 -20.31 8.77 7.61
N GLY A 187 -19.82 9.05 6.40
CA GLY A 187 -18.98 10.20 6.09
C GLY A 187 -17.52 9.98 6.52
N LEU A 188 -16.59 10.08 5.57
CA LEU A 188 -15.16 10.01 5.85
C LEU A 188 -14.75 11.19 6.74
N GLN A 189 -14.27 10.93 7.96
CA GLN A 189 -13.84 11.97 8.88
C GLN A 189 -12.32 12.03 8.96
N VAL A 190 -11.78 13.22 8.74
CA VAL A 190 -10.36 13.50 9.00
C VAL A 190 -10.09 13.26 10.48
N THR A 191 -9.00 12.56 10.80
CA THR A 191 -8.58 12.35 12.19
C THR A 191 -8.38 13.70 12.88
N THR A 192 -8.98 13.87 14.06
CA THR A 192 -8.82 15.11 14.82
C THR A 192 -7.41 15.20 15.43
N PRO A 193 -6.83 16.40 15.55
CA PRO A 193 -5.57 16.61 16.29
C PRO A 193 -5.59 16.01 17.71
N ALA A 194 -6.74 16.09 18.39
CA ALA A 194 -6.88 15.55 19.74
C ALA A 194 -6.77 14.03 19.78
N ALA A 195 -7.41 13.32 18.84
CA ALA A 195 -7.28 11.87 18.72
C ALA A 195 -5.84 11.46 18.38
N ALA A 196 -5.21 12.14 17.42
CA ALA A 196 -3.81 11.93 17.05
C ALA A 196 -2.86 12.13 18.26
N ALA A 197 -3.06 13.21 19.03
CA ALA A 197 -2.29 13.47 20.24
C ALA A 197 -2.49 12.40 21.33
N GLN A 198 -3.73 11.94 21.51
CA GLN A 198 -4.06 10.87 22.46
C GLN A 198 -3.38 9.55 22.08
N THR A 199 -3.48 9.12 20.81
CA THR A 199 -2.81 7.92 20.32
C THR A 199 -1.31 7.99 20.56
N LEU A 200 -0.68 9.12 20.21
CA LEU A 200 0.75 9.32 20.41
C LEU A 200 1.15 9.26 21.89
N ALA A 201 0.39 9.94 22.76
CA ALA A 201 0.68 10.00 24.19
C ALA A 201 0.55 8.63 24.88
N ILE A 202 -0.50 7.86 24.54
CA ILE A 202 -0.73 6.53 25.14
C ILE A 202 0.34 5.54 24.65
N HIS A 203 0.72 5.58 23.36
CA HIS A 203 1.83 4.76 22.87
C HIS A 203 3.17 5.16 23.50
N GLN A 204 3.42 6.46 23.70
CA GLN A 204 4.62 6.92 24.39
C GLN A 204 4.71 6.35 25.80
N GLN A 205 3.59 6.33 26.54
CA GLN A 205 3.53 5.75 27.88
C GLN A 205 3.77 4.24 27.86
N ALA A 206 3.17 3.52 26.89
CA ALA A 206 3.37 2.08 26.75
C ALA A 206 4.82 1.71 26.37
N PHE A 207 5.51 2.58 25.63
CA PHE A 207 6.92 2.41 25.24
C PHE A 207 7.93 2.93 26.28
N ASP A 208 7.49 3.53 27.40
CA ASP A 208 8.38 3.99 28.47
C ASP A 208 8.83 2.83 29.38
N THR A 209 9.42 1.81 28.75
CA THR A 209 10.09 0.69 29.40
C THR A 209 11.59 0.76 29.11
N PRO A 210 12.46 0.20 29.98
CA PRO A 210 13.89 0.12 29.69
C PRO A 210 14.23 -0.54 28.34
N GLN A 211 13.37 -1.43 27.85
CA GLN A 211 13.52 -2.16 26.60
C GLN A 211 13.12 -1.34 25.36
N LEU A 212 12.19 -0.39 25.50
CA LEU A 212 11.56 0.30 24.37
C LEU A 212 11.87 1.79 24.25
N ARG A 213 12.53 2.41 25.23
CA ARG A 213 12.88 3.85 25.16
C ARG A 213 13.66 4.23 23.90
N ASP A 214 14.58 3.37 23.46
CA ASP A 214 15.32 3.59 22.23
C ASP A 214 14.47 3.31 20.99
N ALA A 215 13.59 2.30 21.04
CA ALA A 215 12.63 1.97 19.99
C ALA A 215 11.63 3.12 19.76
N TRP A 216 11.23 3.84 20.81
CA TRP A 216 10.37 5.02 20.70
C TRP A 216 10.98 6.11 19.81
N GLN A 217 12.31 6.28 19.83
CA GLN A 217 13.00 7.22 18.93
C GLN A 217 12.99 6.75 17.46
N ARG A 218 12.60 5.50 17.21
CA ARG A 218 12.44 4.90 15.89
C ARG A 218 10.98 4.70 15.50
N VAL A 219 10.01 5.19 16.28
CA VAL A 219 8.65 5.42 15.80
C VAL A 219 8.71 6.64 14.88
N LEU A 220 8.60 6.43 13.57
CA LEU A 220 8.81 7.47 12.55
C LEU A 220 7.52 7.98 11.94
N ALA A 221 6.44 7.22 12.04
CA ALA A 221 5.15 7.65 11.51
C ALA A 221 3.99 7.19 12.38
N MET A 222 2.87 7.90 12.21
CA MET A 222 1.58 7.52 12.75
C MET A 222 0.56 7.44 11.62
N VAL A 223 -0.23 6.37 11.60
CA VAL A 223 -1.35 6.26 10.67
C VAL A 223 -2.52 7.10 11.18
N VAL A 224 -3.10 7.87 10.25
CA VAL A 224 -4.26 8.73 10.47
C VAL A 224 -5.11 8.75 9.19
N GLN A 225 -6.36 9.19 9.29
CA GLN A 225 -7.25 9.40 8.15
C GLN A 225 -7.16 10.87 7.69
N PRO A 226 -6.53 11.19 6.53
CA PRO A 226 -6.43 12.56 6.02
C PRO A 226 -7.69 13.07 5.29
N GLY A 227 -8.72 12.24 5.18
CA GLY A 227 -9.85 12.50 4.29
C GLY A 227 -9.54 12.01 2.87
N VAL A 228 -8.98 10.82 2.72
CA VAL A 228 -8.87 10.10 1.44
C VAL A 228 -9.39 8.68 1.60
N ASP A 229 -10.18 8.23 0.64
CA ASP A 229 -10.67 6.84 0.55
C ASP A 229 -11.25 6.60 -0.86
N PHE A 230 -11.65 5.36 -1.13
CA PHE A 230 -12.38 4.98 -2.34
C PHE A 230 -13.29 3.79 -2.05
N ASP A 231 -14.42 3.70 -2.76
CA ASP A 231 -15.30 2.53 -2.72
C ASP A 231 -15.25 1.75 -4.04
N HIS A 232 -16.35 1.15 -4.47
CA HIS A 232 -16.39 0.42 -5.72
C HIS A 232 -16.50 1.31 -6.97
N SER A 233 -16.92 2.57 -6.85
CA SER A 233 -17.23 3.47 -7.98
C SER A 233 -16.86 4.94 -7.77
N SER A 234 -16.43 5.34 -6.58
CA SER A 234 -16.10 6.71 -6.23
C SER A 234 -14.77 6.83 -5.50
N VAL A 235 -14.13 7.98 -5.66
CA VAL A 235 -12.90 8.36 -4.97
C VAL A 235 -13.20 9.60 -4.14
N HIS A 236 -12.88 9.56 -2.86
CA HIS A 236 -12.93 10.72 -1.99
C HIS A 236 -11.59 11.45 -2.06
N GLU A 237 -11.60 12.57 -2.78
CA GLU A 237 -10.41 13.38 -3.06
C GLU A 237 -9.89 14.10 -1.83
N TYR A 238 -8.57 14.18 -1.69
CA TYR A 238 -7.92 14.93 -0.63
C TYR A 238 -8.31 16.41 -0.63
N ASP A 239 -8.82 16.89 0.50
CA ASP A 239 -9.08 18.30 0.78
C ASP A 239 -8.08 18.84 1.82
N ALA A 240 -7.08 19.57 1.34
CA ALA A 240 -6.06 20.19 2.18
C ALA A 240 -6.63 21.16 3.23
N ALA A 241 -7.77 21.81 2.96
CA ALA A 241 -8.40 22.70 3.93
C ALA A 241 -9.00 21.90 5.10
N ALA A 242 -9.63 20.76 4.81
CA ALA A 242 -10.19 19.87 5.82
C ALA A 242 -9.11 19.23 6.71
N ALA A 243 -7.94 18.90 6.14
CA ALA A 243 -6.81 18.32 6.87
C ALA A 243 -5.84 19.33 7.51
N SER A 244 -6.08 20.64 7.36
CA SER A 244 -5.13 21.68 7.78
C SER A 244 -4.80 21.64 9.26
N GLU A 245 -5.78 21.40 10.15
CA GLU A 245 -5.55 21.36 11.60
C GLU A 245 -4.73 20.14 12.01
N LEU A 246 -4.94 18.98 11.35
CA LEU A 246 -4.17 17.77 11.59
C LEU A 246 -2.71 17.94 11.13
N ALA A 247 -2.50 18.57 9.97
CA ALA A 247 -1.16 18.92 9.51
C ALA A 247 -0.46 19.94 10.42
N ASP A 248 -1.19 20.94 10.96
CA ASP A 248 -0.66 21.90 11.95
C ASP A 248 -0.22 21.21 13.25
N PHE A 249 -0.94 20.17 13.69
CA PHE A 249 -0.53 19.39 14.85
C PHE A 249 0.82 18.69 14.63
N LEU A 250 1.07 18.15 13.43
CA LEU A 250 2.31 17.44 13.15
C LEU A 250 3.55 18.35 13.13
N GLU A 251 3.39 19.65 12.86
CA GLU A 251 4.47 20.63 12.98
C GLU A 251 5.02 20.71 14.42
N GLN A 252 4.21 20.35 15.41
CA GLN A 252 4.60 20.28 16.82
C GLN A 252 5.27 18.93 17.18
N GLN A 253 5.31 17.98 16.25
CA GLN A 253 5.85 16.64 16.43
C GLN A 253 7.07 16.41 15.49
N PRO A 254 8.23 17.06 15.76
CA PRO A 254 9.33 17.14 14.78
C PRO A 254 10.00 15.81 14.44
N ARG A 255 9.69 14.72 15.16
CA ARG A 255 10.29 13.39 14.95
C ARG A 255 9.51 12.49 13.99
N ILE A 256 8.22 12.78 13.74
CA ILE A 256 7.34 11.87 13.01
C ILE A 256 6.68 12.53 11.80
N VAL A 257 6.29 11.71 10.84
CA VAL A 257 5.37 12.07 9.75
C VAL A 257 4.05 11.32 9.88
N PHE A 258 3.08 11.60 9.02
CA PHE A 258 1.92 10.75 8.87
C PHE A 258 2.15 9.72 7.76
N GLU A 259 1.61 8.52 7.99
CA GLU A 259 1.41 7.50 6.96
C GLU A 259 -0.07 7.49 6.58
N ALA A 260 -0.35 7.64 5.29
CA ALA A 260 -1.71 7.66 4.76
C ALA A 260 -1.99 6.37 3.98
N HIS A 261 -3.10 5.72 4.33
CA HIS A 261 -3.61 4.52 3.68
C HIS A 261 -4.66 4.88 2.64
N SER A 262 -4.98 3.95 1.75
CA SER A 262 -5.97 4.15 0.66
C SER A 262 -5.78 5.43 -0.14
N THR A 263 -4.52 5.77 -0.40
CA THR A 263 -4.19 6.93 -1.25
C THR A 263 -4.37 6.62 -2.74
N ASP A 264 -4.80 5.40 -3.08
CA ASP A 264 -5.14 4.94 -4.42
C ASP A 264 -6.12 5.88 -5.13
N TYR A 265 -5.92 6.04 -6.45
CA TYR A 265 -6.78 6.80 -7.36
C TYR A 265 -6.87 8.31 -7.12
N GLN A 266 -6.19 8.86 -6.12
CA GLN A 266 -6.10 10.30 -5.92
C GLN A 266 -5.49 10.97 -7.15
N ARG A 267 -5.96 12.17 -7.49
CA ARG A 267 -5.27 13.00 -8.48
C ARG A 267 -3.82 13.23 -8.06
N GLU A 268 -2.90 13.28 -9.02
CA GLU A 268 -1.49 13.57 -8.74
C GLU A 268 -1.30 14.87 -7.92
N SER A 269 -2.11 15.91 -8.19
CA SER A 269 -2.10 17.15 -7.38
C SER A 269 -2.47 16.92 -5.91
N GLY A 270 -3.37 15.96 -5.64
CA GLY A 270 -3.73 15.53 -4.28
C GLY A 270 -2.59 14.79 -3.60
N LEU A 271 -1.91 13.89 -4.30
CA LEU A 271 -0.70 13.20 -3.80
C LEU A 271 0.42 14.21 -3.44
N HIS A 272 0.64 15.21 -4.28
CA HIS A 272 1.59 16.29 -3.99
C HIS A 272 1.19 17.07 -2.73
N ALA A 273 -0.09 17.39 -2.57
CA ALA A 273 -0.60 18.12 -1.42
C ALA A 273 -0.54 17.29 -0.12
N LEU A 274 -0.82 15.99 -0.18
CA LEU A 274 -0.65 15.05 0.94
C LEU A 274 0.79 15.09 1.46
N VAL A 275 1.78 14.95 0.59
CA VAL A 275 3.20 15.05 0.99
C VAL A 275 3.49 16.42 1.60
N ARG A 276 3.08 17.53 0.98
CA ARG A 276 3.30 18.88 1.55
C ARG A 276 2.72 19.01 2.96
N ASP A 277 1.57 18.39 3.20
CA ASP A 277 0.84 18.45 4.48
C ASP A 277 1.26 17.33 5.45
N HIS A 278 2.45 16.76 5.23
CA HIS A 278 3.15 15.78 6.05
C HIS A 278 2.58 14.37 6.10
N PHE A 279 1.65 14.03 5.21
CA PHE A 279 1.35 12.65 4.85
C PHE A 279 2.45 12.14 3.92
N ALA A 280 3.63 11.91 4.51
CA ALA A 280 4.88 11.71 3.79
C ALA A 280 5.15 10.23 3.45
N ILE A 281 4.35 9.30 3.99
CA ILE A 281 4.33 7.91 3.53
C ILE A 281 2.96 7.65 2.89
N LEU A 282 2.94 7.39 1.58
CA LEU A 282 1.72 7.20 0.80
C LEU A 282 1.59 5.73 0.37
N LYS A 283 0.63 4.99 0.93
CA LYS A 283 0.39 3.59 0.55
C LYS A 283 -0.50 3.48 -0.67
N VAL A 284 -0.06 2.65 -1.62
CA VAL A 284 -0.76 2.31 -2.85
C VAL A 284 -0.75 0.79 -3.05
N GLY A 285 -1.88 0.23 -3.45
CA GLY A 285 -2.01 -1.21 -3.71
C GLY A 285 -3.05 -1.48 -4.79
N PRO A 286 -4.35 -1.35 -4.47
CA PRO A 286 -5.44 -1.50 -5.44
C PRO A 286 -5.26 -0.75 -6.76
N ALA A 287 -4.82 0.51 -6.77
CA ALA A 287 -4.62 1.26 -8.01
C ALA A 287 -3.57 0.62 -8.93
N ALA A 288 -2.51 0.03 -8.35
CA ALA A 288 -1.47 -0.62 -9.13
C ALA A 288 -1.95 -1.92 -9.78
N THR A 289 -2.70 -2.77 -9.05
CA THR A 289 -3.30 -3.99 -9.61
C THR A 289 -4.53 -3.71 -10.49
N PHE A 290 -5.22 -2.60 -10.27
CA PHE A 290 -6.26 -2.09 -11.16
C PHE A 290 -5.66 -1.68 -12.51
N ALA A 291 -4.54 -0.95 -12.52
CA ALA A 291 -3.81 -0.59 -13.73
C ALA A 291 -3.29 -1.84 -14.48
N TYR A 292 -2.85 -2.87 -13.74
CA TYR A 292 -2.52 -4.19 -14.31
C TYR A 292 -3.73 -4.81 -15.00
N ARG A 293 -4.89 -4.88 -14.34
CA ARG A 293 -6.13 -5.41 -14.91
C ARG A 293 -6.58 -4.63 -16.15
N GLU A 294 -6.53 -3.29 -16.12
CA GLU A 294 -6.86 -2.46 -17.28
C GLU A 294 -5.99 -2.81 -18.49
N ALA A 295 -4.68 -2.94 -18.30
CA ALA A 295 -3.76 -3.32 -19.37
C ALA A 295 -4.10 -4.72 -19.92
N LEU A 296 -4.37 -5.69 -19.05
CA LEU A 296 -4.76 -7.03 -19.46
C LEU A 296 -6.08 -7.06 -20.24
N PHE A 297 -7.08 -6.29 -19.81
CA PHE A 297 -8.37 -6.20 -20.49
C PHE A 297 -8.24 -5.52 -21.86
N ALA A 298 -7.43 -4.46 -21.95
CA ALA A 298 -7.12 -3.81 -23.21
C ALA A 298 -6.39 -4.76 -24.18
N LEU A 299 -5.40 -5.52 -23.68
CA LEU A 299 -4.71 -6.53 -24.47
C LEU A 299 -5.64 -7.67 -24.91
N ALA A 300 -6.55 -8.13 -24.06
CA ALA A 300 -7.55 -9.14 -24.43
C ALA A 300 -8.53 -8.63 -25.51
N ALA A 301 -8.86 -7.34 -25.49
CA ALA A 301 -9.65 -6.71 -26.56
C ALA A 301 -8.85 -6.68 -27.88
N ILE A 302 -7.57 -6.31 -27.83
CA ILE A 302 -6.67 -6.36 -28.99
C ILE A 302 -6.57 -7.80 -29.53
N GLU A 303 -6.37 -8.79 -28.67
CA GLU A 303 -6.30 -10.21 -29.04
C GLU A 303 -7.56 -10.65 -29.80
N ALA A 304 -8.75 -10.25 -29.34
CA ALA A 304 -10.02 -10.61 -29.95
C ALA A 304 -10.22 -10.03 -31.36
N GLU A 305 -9.60 -8.88 -31.67
CA GLU A 305 -9.62 -8.29 -33.02
C GLU A 305 -8.60 -8.96 -33.95
N LEU A 306 -7.55 -9.57 -33.41
CA LEU A 306 -6.46 -10.17 -34.18
C LEU A 306 -6.69 -11.65 -34.50
N LEU A 307 -7.30 -12.39 -33.58
CA LEU A 307 -7.32 -13.84 -33.61
C LEU A 307 -8.75 -14.41 -33.66
N PRO A 308 -8.94 -15.60 -34.26
CA PRO A 308 -10.21 -16.32 -34.15
C PRO A 308 -10.54 -16.63 -32.69
N ALA A 309 -11.82 -16.55 -32.30
CA ALA A 309 -12.27 -16.74 -30.92
C ALA A 309 -11.82 -18.05 -30.25
N ALA A 310 -11.56 -19.11 -31.02
CA ALA A 310 -11.06 -20.40 -30.51
C ALA A 310 -9.60 -20.36 -30.06
N GLN A 311 -8.83 -19.35 -30.45
CA GLN A 311 -7.42 -19.16 -30.09
C GLN A 311 -7.22 -18.13 -28.97
N CYS A 312 -8.22 -17.27 -28.70
CA CYS A 312 -8.11 -16.21 -27.70
C CYS A 312 -8.09 -16.78 -26.27
N SER A 313 -7.37 -16.09 -25.39
CA SER A 313 -7.30 -16.36 -23.95
C SER A 313 -8.66 -16.32 -23.25
N ARG A 314 -9.60 -15.50 -23.75
CA ARG A 314 -10.89 -15.17 -23.11
C ARG A 314 -10.70 -14.65 -21.67
N LEU A 315 -9.62 -13.92 -21.43
CA LEU A 315 -9.20 -13.54 -20.08
C LEU A 315 -10.28 -12.85 -19.23
N PRO A 316 -11.03 -11.84 -19.73
CA PRO A 316 -12.10 -11.21 -18.95
C PRO A 316 -13.23 -12.19 -18.57
N GLN A 317 -13.55 -13.14 -19.44
CA GLN A 317 -14.57 -14.16 -19.16
C GLN A 317 -14.09 -15.17 -18.13
N VAL A 318 -12.84 -15.64 -18.26
CA VAL A 318 -12.22 -16.56 -17.28
C VAL A 318 -12.16 -15.91 -15.90
N LEU A 319 -11.85 -14.61 -15.82
CA LEU A 319 -11.87 -13.87 -14.55
C LEU A 319 -13.25 -13.91 -13.90
N ASP A 320 -14.30 -13.58 -14.65
CA ASP A 320 -15.67 -13.58 -14.14
C ASP A 320 -16.11 -14.98 -13.69
N GLU A 321 -15.84 -16.01 -14.50
CA GLU A 321 -16.14 -17.41 -14.19
C GLU A 321 -15.47 -17.87 -12.89
N VAL A 322 -14.17 -17.56 -12.71
CA VAL A 322 -13.42 -17.91 -11.49
C VAL A 322 -13.95 -17.15 -10.28
N MET A 323 -14.21 -15.86 -10.40
CA MET A 323 -14.73 -15.07 -9.29
C MET A 323 -16.14 -15.52 -8.87
N VAL A 324 -17.01 -15.88 -9.80
CA VAL A 324 -18.33 -16.47 -9.50
C VAL A 324 -18.20 -17.81 -8.79
N ALA A 325 -17.29 -18.67 -9.24
CA ALA A 325 -17.06 -19.97 -8.62
C ALA A 325 -16.46 -19.87 -7.20
N GLN A 326 -15.70 -18.81 -6.91
CA GLN A 326 -14.99 -18.62 -5.67
C GLN A 326 -15.31 -17.26 -5.02
N PRO A 327 -16.52 -17.03 -4.48
CA PRO A 327 -17.00 -15.70 -4.14
C PRO A 327 -16.39 -15.06 -2.87
N LYS A 328 -15.62 -15.84 -2.08
CA LYS A 328 -15.14 -15.47 -0.75
C LYS A 328 -14.44 -14.10 -0.68
N SER A 329 -13.67 -13.73 -1.70
CA SER A 329 -12.85 -12.50 -1.67
C SER A 329 -13.58 -11.24 -2.13
N TRP A 330 -14.81 -11.35 -2.66
CA TRP A 330 -15.60 -10.21 -3.15
C TRP A 330 -17.04 -10.13 -2.61
N GLN A 331 -17.64 -11.24 -2.18
CA GLN A 331 -19.08 -11.28 -1.84
C GLN A 331 -19.51 -10.36 -0.68
N SER A 332 -18.59 -10.04 0.24
CA SER A 332 -18.86 -9.10 1.34
C SER A 332 -18.66 -7.64 0.93
N TYR A 333 -18.17 -7.38 -0.28
CA TYR A 333 -17.83 -6.05 -0.80
C TYR A 333 -18.80 -5.57 -1.87
N TYR A 334 -19.43 -6.48 -2.62
CA TYR A 334 -20.31 -6.14 -3.73
C TYR A 334 -21.72 -6.64 -3.47
N GLN A 335 -22.70 -5.77 -3.72
CA GLN A 335 -24.12 -6.07 -3.62
C GLN A 335 -24.81 -5.65 -4.93
N GLY A 336 -25.97 -6.25 -5.22
CA GLY A 336 -26.76 -5.93 -6.40
C GLY A 336 -27.26 -7.16 -7.14
N ASP A 337 -27.88 -6.92 -8.30
CA ASP A 337 -28.27 -7.99 -9.22
C ASP A 337 -27.06 -8.55 -9.99
N GLU A 338 -27.25 -9.64 -10.74
CA GLU A 338 -26.14 -10.30 -11.43
C GLU A 338 -25.42 -9.38 -12.43
N ALA A 339 -26.14 -8.48 -13.09
CA ALA A 339 -25.54 -7.51 -14.02
C ALA A 339 -24.62 -6.53 -13.28
N THR A 340 -25.07 -6.03 -12.13
CA THR A 340 -24.29 -5.16 -11.25
C THR A 340 -23.08 -5.90 -10.68
N LEU A 341 -23.27 -7.12 -10.19
CA LEU A 341 -22.16 -7.92 -9.64
C LEU A 341 -21.11 -8.23 -10.70
N ARG A 342 -21.51 -8.58 -11.93
CA ARG A 342 -20.58 -8.78 -13.06
C ARG A 342 -19.77 -7.52 -13.37
N LEU A 343 -20.43 -6.35 -13.38
CA LEU A 343 -19.75 -5.07 -13.56
C LEU A 343 -18.73 -4.83 -12.44
N LEU A 344 -19.13 -5.01 -11.18
CA LEU A 344 -18.28 -4.75 -10.02
C LEU A 344 -17.09 -5.71 -9.93
N ARG A 345 -17.27 -7.00 -10.23
CA ARG A 345 -16.17 -7.98 -10.32
C ARG A 345 -15.10 -7.57 -11.33
N SER A 346 -15.51 -6.90 -12.41
CA SER A 346 -14.64 -6.51 -13.51
C SER A 346 -14.01 -5.11 -13.33
N TYR A 347 -14.75 -4.14 -12.80
CA TYR A 347 -14.41 -2.72 -12.94
C TYR A 347 -14.37 -1.92 -11.64
N SER A 348 -14.72 -2.53 -10.51
CA SER A 348 -14.73 -1.84 -9.22
C SER A 348 -13.35 -1.32 -8.80
N PHE A 349 -13.29 -0.11 -8.23
CA PHE A 349 -12.07 0.46 -7.62
C PHE A 349 -11.60 -0.30 -6.37
N SER A 350 -12.47 -1.05 -5.70
CA SER A 350 -12.06 -1.94 -4.61
C SER A 350 -11.14 -3.07 -5.09
N ASP A 351 -11.07 -3.30 -6.40
CA ASP A 351 -10.14 -4.21 -7.10
C ASP A 351 -10.05 -5.61 -6.47
N ARG A 352 -11.21 -6.18 -6.10
CA ARG A 352 -11.24 -7.50 -5.45
C ARG A 352 -10.77 -8.62 -6.39
N CYS A 353 -10.68 -8.35 -7.69
CA CYS A 353 -10.12 -9.28 -8.67
C CYS A 353 -8.63 -9.59 -8.41
N ARG A 354 -7.90 -8.71 -7.70
CA ARG A 354 -6.46 -8.90 -7.42
C ARG A 354 -6.12 -10.19 -6.67
N TYR A 355 -7.07 -10.73 -5.90
CA TYR A 355 -6.89 -11.97 -5.15
C TYR A 355 -6.98 -13.24 -6.02
N TYR A 356 -7.36 -13.12 -7.29
CA TYR A 356 -7.60 -14.25 -8.18
C TYR A 356 -6.52 -14.44 -9.25
N TRP A 357 -5.60 -13.50 -9.43
CA TRP A 357 -4.56 -13.59 -10.47
C TRP A 357 -3.63 -14.81 -10.32
N GLY A 358 -3.53 -15.37 -9.11
CA GLY A 358 -2.78 -16.61 -8.84
C GLY A 358 -3.56 -17.90 -9.10
N GLU A 359 -4.87 -17.83 -9.38
CA GLU A 359 -5.68 -19.03 -9.67
C GLU A 359 -5.21 -19.69 -10.98
N PRO A 360 -5.05 -21.03 -11.03
CA PRO A 360 -4.46 -21.71 -12.19
C PRO A 360 -5.12 -21.37 -13.53
N ALA A 361 -6.45 -21.25 -13.56
CA ALA A 361 -7.18 -20.91 -14.77
C ALA A 361 -6.86 -19.49 -15.28
N LEU A 362 -6.72 -18.53 -14.36
CA LEU A 362 -6.38 -17.15 -14.69
C LEU A 362 -4.91 -16.99 -15.09
N ALA A 363 -4.00 -17.63 -14.36
CA ALA A 363 -2.58 -17.66 -14.72
C ALA A 363 -2.39 -18.24 -16.13
N GLN A 364 -3.08 -19.33 -16.47
CA GLN A 364 -3.05 -19.90 -17.81
C GLN A 364 -3.63 -18.95 -18.87
N ALA A 365 -4.74 -18.26 -18.58
CA ALA A 365 -5.34 -17.31 -19.51
C ALA A 365 -4.40 -16.11 -19.78
N VAL A 366 -3.72 -15.58 -18.75
CA VAL A 366 -2.70 -14.53 -18.93
C VAL A 366 -1.53 -15.02 -19.77
N GLN A 367 -1.03 -16.24 -19.52
CA GLN A 367 0.05 -16.83 -20.32
C GLN A 367 -0.35 -16.99 -21.80
N THR A 368 -1.55 -17.49 -22.07
CA THR A 368 -2.08 -17.60 -23.43
C THR A 368 -2.18 -16.23 -24.10
N LEU A 369 -2.71 -15.23 -23.40
CA LEU A 369 -2.81 -13.85 -23.92
C LEU A 369 -1.44 -13.29 -24.30
N PHE A 370 -0.43 -13.47 -23.43
CA PHE A 370 0.91 -12.96 -23.67
C PHE A 370 1.56 -13.69 -24.85
N ALA A 371 1.52 -15.02 -24.88
CA ALA A 371 2.09 -15.81 -25.97
C ALA A 371 1.45 -15.46 -27.33
N ASN A 372 0.13 -15.26 -27.35
CA ASN A 372 -0.59 -14.86 -28.56
C ASN A 372 -0.12 -13.49 -29.08
N LEU A 373 0.05 -12.50 -28.19
CA LEU A 373 0.45 -11.15 -28.55
C LEU A 373 1.96 -10.97 -28.76
N GLU A 374 2.79 -11.91 -28.27
CA GLU A 374 4.19 -12.01 -28.66
C GLU A 374 4.34 -12.53 -30.09
N GLN A 375 3.52 -13.52 -30.49
CA GLN A 375 3.49 -14.02 -31.85
C GLN A 375 2.81 -13.05 -32.83
N HIS A 376 1.82 -12.29 -32.34
CA HIS A 376 1.03 -11.35 -33.12
C HIS A 376 1.08 -9.97 -32.44
N ALA A 377 2.21 -9.27 -32.62
CA ALA A 377 2.43 -7.97 -32.01
C ALA A 377 1.26 -7.01 -32.28
N PRO A 378 0.74 -6.28 -31.27
CA PRO A 378 -0.37 -5.36 -31.43
C PRO A 378 -0.13 -4.34 -32.56
N PRO A 379 -0.99 -4.27 -33.59
CA PRO A 379 -0.92 -3.20 -34.58
C PRO A 379 -1.08 -1.83 -33.92
N LEU A 380 -0.32 -0.85 -34.38
CA LEU A 380 -0.34 0.51 -33.82
C LEU A 380 -1.74 1.15 -33.78
N VAL A 381 -2.61 0.81 -34.72
CA VAL A 381 -4.00 1.30 -34.76
C VAL A 381 -4.84 0.76 -33.58
N LEU A 382 -4.66 -0.52 -33.23
CA LEU A 382 -5.33 -1.12 -32.08
C LEU A 382 -4.70 -0.65 -30.78
N LEU A 383 -3.37 -0.51 -30.74
CA LEU A 383 -2.69 0.05 -29.58
C LEU A 383 -3.15 1.49 -29.30
N SER A 384 -3.28 2.33 -30.32
CA SER A 384 -3.82 3.69 -30.17
C SER A 384 -5.26 3.71 -29.65
N GLN A 385 -6.06 2.68 -29.96
CA GLN A 385 -7.46 2.59 -29.57
C GLN A 385 -7.65 2.13 -28.12
N TYR A 386 -6.85 1.16 -27.66
CA TYR A 386 -7.04 0.51 -26.36
C TYR A 386 -5.99 0.87 -25.30
N LEU A 387 -4.80 1.30 -25.72
CA LEU A 387 -3.66 1.68 -24.85
C LEU A 387 -2.98 2.96 -25.36
N PRO A 388 -3.68 4.11 -25.37
CA PRO A 388 -3.22 5.32 -26.05
C PRO A 388 -1.92 5.90 -25.47
N GLU A 389 -1.67 5.79 -24.16
CA GLU A 389 -0.41 6.24 -23.56
C GLU A 389 0.76 5.35 -23.99
N GLN A 390 0.57 4.04 -24.01
CA GLN A 390 1.60 3.09 -24.46
C GLN A 390 1.86 3.24 -25.96
N TYR A 391 0.83 3.51 -26.77
CA TYR A 391 0.98 3.83 -28.19
C TYR A 391 1.94 5.01 -28.42
N ARG A 392 1.80 6.09 -27.65
CA ARG A 392 2.70 7.25 -27.75
C ARG A 392 4.14 6.85 -27.43
N ALA A 393 4.35 6.14 -26.33
CA ALA A 393 5.67 5.68 -25.92
C ALA A 393 6.33 4.71 -26.94
N VAL A 394 5.55 3.80 -27.53
CA VAL A 394 6.03 2.90 -28.60
C VAL A 394 6.44 3.68 -29.84
N ARG A 395 5.64 4.69 -30.24
CA ARG A 395 5.95 5.53 -31.41
C ARG A 395 7.17 6.41 -31.24
N GLU A 396 7.47 6.79 -30.01
CA GLU A 396 8.68 7.54 -29.65
C GLU A 396 9.92 6.64 -29.51
N GLY A 397 9.75 5.31 -29.61
CA GLY A 397 10.82 4.34 -29.41
C GLY A 397 11.25 4.17 -27.94
N ALA A 398 10.47 4.72 -27.00
CA ALA A 398 10.73 4.65 -25.57
C ALA A 398 10.18 3.37 -24.93
N LEU A 399 9.30 2.63 -25.63
CA LEU A 399 8.68 1.41 -25.14
C LEU A 399 8.66 0.33 -26.22
N ALA A 400 8.98 -0.91 -25.84
CA ALA A 400 8.83 -2.07 -26.72
C ALA A 400 7.34 -2.44 -26.89
N ASN A 401 6.92 -2.78 -28.10
CA ASN A 401 5.56 -3.24 -28.37
C ASN A 401 5.39 -4.74 -28.06
N THR A 402 5.57 -5.09 -26.79
CA THR A 402 5.42 -6.45 -26.25
C THR A 402 4.43 -6.43 -25.09
N PRO A 403 3.61 -7.47 -24.88
CA PRO A 403 2.57 -7.45 -23.84
C PRO A 403 3.12 -7.11 -22.44
N THR A 404 4.24 -7.71 -22.03
CA THR A 404 4.90 -7.43 -20.75
C THR A 404 5.27 -5.95 -20.60
N ALA A 405 5.96 -5.36 -21.58
CA ALA A 405 6.35 -3.96 -21.54
C ALA A 405 5.13 -3.01 -21.51
N LEU A 406 4.08 -3.31 -22.27
CA LEU A 406 2.85 -2.51 -22.30
C LEU A 406 2.15 -2.52 -20.93
N VAL A 407 2.08 -3.68 -20.29
CA VAL A 407 1.49 -3.86 -18.95
C VAL A 407 2.30 -3.14 -17.89
N GLN A 408 3.61 -3.39 -17.84
CA GLN A 408 4.50 -2.74 -16.87
C GLN A 408 4.51 -1.22 -17.04
N HIS A 409 4.45 -0.71 -18.27
CA HIS A 409 4.31 0.72 -18.53
C HIS A 409 2.98 1.28 -17.99
N ARG A 410 1.85 0.58 -18.17
CA ARG A 410 0.55 1.04 -17.61
C ARG A 410 0.59 1.15 -16.09
N ILE A 411 1.17 0.15 -15.41
CA ILE A 411 1.37 0.19 -13.96
C ILE A 411 2.34 1.31 -13.57
N GLY A 412 3.44 1.44 -14.31
CA GLY A 412 4.48 2.45 -14.07
C GLY A 412 3.96 3.88 -14.20
N LEU A 413 3.00 4.16 -15.10
CA LEU A 413 2.35 5.47 -15.18
C LEU A 413 1.61 5.81 -13.88
N CYS A 414 0.86 4.86 -13.32
CA CYS A 414 0.16 5.03 -12.04
C CYS A 414 1.14 5.24 -10.88
N LEU A 415 2.14 4.36 -10.73
CA LEU A 415 3.15 4.50 -9.67
C LEU A 415 4.04 5.74 -9.85
N GLY A 416 4.22 6.20 -11.08
CA GLY A 416 4.98 7.40 -11.41
C GLY A 416 4.36 8.68 -10.85
N GLU A 417 3.03 8.75 -10.67
CA GLU A 417 2.35 9.87 -10.02
C GLU A 417 2.81 9.99 -8.55
N TYR A 418 2.88 8.86 -7.83
CA TYR A 418 3.39 8.81 -6.47
C TYR A 418 4.88 9.13 -6.41
N ALA A 419 5.68 8.58 -7.33
CA ALA A 419 7.11 8.87 -7.39
C ALA A 419 7.38 10.37 -7.59
N ARG A 420 6.64 11.04 -8.47
CA ARG A 420 6.73 12.49 -8.67
C ARG A 420 6.24 13.27 -7.45
N ALA A 421 5.13 12.87 -6.83
CA ALA A 421 4.65 13.48 -5.59
C ALA A 421 5.67 13.41 -4.45
N CYS A 422 6.44 12.32 -4.37
CA CYS A 422 7.40 12.06 -3.30
C CYS A 422 8.82 12.58 -3.57
N SER A 423 9.30 12.57 -4.82
CA SER A 423 10.70 12.92 -5.15
C SER A 423 10.86 14.27 -5.85
N ALA A 424 9.82 14.74 -6.53
CA ALA A 424 9.83 15.97 -7.33
C ALA A 424 8.62 16.84 -7.01
N ASN A 425 8.34 17.02 -5.71
CA ASN A 425 7.08 17.60 -5.26
C ASN A 425 6.89 19.06 -5.70
N GLN A 426 5.73 19.38 -6.30
CA GLN A 426 5.41 20.70 -6.85
C GLN A 426 4.33 21.47 -6.08
N ALA A 427 3.84 20.98 -4.93
CA ALA A 427 2.76 21.64 -4.17
C ALA A 427 3.19 22.95 -3.46
N GLY A 428 4.45 23.37 -3.61
CA GLY A 428 5.02 24.53 -2.94
C GLY A 428 5.14 24.32 -1.43
N SER A 429 5.48 25.39 -0.69
CA SER A 429 5.55 25.33 0.77
C SER A 429 4.16 25.42 1.39
N ARG A 430 3.96 24.72 2.52
CA ARG A 430 2.75 24.81 3.32
C ARG A 430 2.55 26.23 3.84
N LYS A 431 1.41 26.85 3.53
CA LYS A 431 1.06 28.16 4.10
C LYS A 431 0.59 27.97 5.53
N HIS A 432 1.33 28.48 6.50
CA HIS A 432 0.92 28.43 7.90
C HIS A 432 -0.33 29.28 8.11
N ASN A 433 -1.34 28.72 8.77
CA ASN A 433 -2.52 29.48 9.17
C ASN A 433 -2.13 30.51 10.25
N ALA A 434 -2.66 31.73 10.19
CA ALA A 434 -2.26 32.80 11.12
C ALA A 434 -2.50 32.46 12.61
N ARG A 435 -3.34 31.45 12.91
CA ARG A 435 -3.56 30.92 14.26
C ARG A 435 -2.45 30.00 14.77
N SER A 436 -1.75 29.26 13.90
CA SER A 436 -0.65 28.36 14.31
C SER A 436 0.65 29.11 14.59
N ALA A 437 0.90 30.25 13.93
CA ALA A 437 2.05 31.12 14.21
C ALA A 437 2.03 31.73 15.64
N ALA A 438 0.85 31.93 16.23
CA ALA A 438 0.72 32.49 17.58
C ALA A 438 1.08 31.46 18.69
N ALA A 439 0.94 30.16 18.42
CA ALA A 439 1.30 29.11 19.38
C ALA A 439 2.82 28.87 19.44
N VAL A 440 3.52 29.04 18.31
CA VAL A 440 4.99 28.89 18.22
C VAL A 440 5.72 29.97 19.03
N LEU A 441 5.15 31.18 19.12
CA LEU A 441 5.73 32.29 19.89
C LEU A 441 5.40 32.24 21.40
N ALA A 442 4.45 31.41 21.83
CA ALA A 442 4.04 31.32 23.23
C ALA A 442 4.81 30.24 24.04
N ASN A 443 5.54 29.36 23.36
CA ASN A 443 6.35 28.29 23.97
C ASN A 443 7.86 28.48 23.75
N GLY A 444 8.29 29.67 23.29
CA GLY A 444 9.70 30.05 23.12
C GLY A 444 10.33 30.61 24.38
#